data_AF-A0A0D0DKT2-F1
#
_entry.id   AF-A0A0D0DKT2-F1
#
_cell.length_a   1.000
_cell.length_b   1.000
_cell.length_c   1.000
_cell.angle_alpha   90.00
_cell.angle_beta   90.00
_cell.angle_gamma   90.00
#
_symmetry.space_group_name_H-M   'P 1'
#
loop_
_entity.id
_entity.type
_entity.pdbx_description
1 polymer ?
#
loop_
_entity_poly.entity_id
_entity_poly.type
_entity_poly.pdbx_seq_one_letter_code
_entity_poly.pdbx_strand_id
1 'polypeptide(L)'
;MGSPSIISAFISTLAGSYSGSTVSNYINSMRAWHTVHGLEWALNDNETDTLLKVASSLAPPQSKRPPREPYTINMLVSIRSHLDLTFPLHAAVFACLTTAFYATAHVGELTIKALPSFNPLHHIKPSDVRTERDCQGNMVTNFHLPRSKLAPEGKDINWAKQNGPLDPHEAFNNHLKVNSPRQWTTFCLP
;
A
#
# COMPACT_ATOMS: atom_id res chain seq x y z
N MET A 1 39.77 12.19 -4.19
CA MET A 1 39.92 10.73 -4.37
C MET A 1 39.53 10.05 -3.07
N GLY A 2 38.35 9.43 -3.00
CA GLY A 2 38.02 8.53 -1.90
C GLY A 2 38.69 7.19 -2.18
N SER A 3 39.70 6.81 -1.41
CA SER A 3 40.28 5.47 -1.56
C SER A 3 39.27 4.42 -1.07
N PRO A 4 39.22 3.22 -1.68
CA PRO A 4 38.36 2.13 -1.22
C PRO A 4 38.49 1.84 0.28
N SER A 5 39.71 1.96 0.81
CA SER A 5 40.00 1.82 2.24
C SER A 5 39.26 2.81 3.15
N ILE A 6 39.08 4.07 2.72
CA ILE A 6 38.38 5.09 3.51
C ILE A 6 36.89 4.79 3.61
N ILE A 7 36.28 4.35 2.51
CA ILE A 7 34.84 4.07 2.49
C ILE A 7 34.54 2.76 3.22
N SER A 8 35.38 1.73 3.09
CA SER A 8 35.27 0.52 3.89
C SER A 8 35.44 0.79 5.40
N ALA A 9 36.40 1.65 5.77
CA ALA A 9 36.56 2.09 7.16
C ALA A 9 35.35 2.89 7.65
N PHE A 10 34.82 3.80 6.83
CA PHE A 10 33.62 4.58 7.13
C PHE A 10 32.37 3.71 7.31
N ILE A 11 32.16 2.70 6.46
CA ILE A 11 31.05 1.74 6.64
C ILE A 11 31.24 0.94 7.94
N SER A 12 32.47 0.52 8.22
CA SER A 12 32.81 -0.27 9.39
C SER A 12 32.61 0.51 10.71
N THR A 13 32.90 1.81 10.74
CA THR A 13 32.67 2.63 11.93
C THR A 13 31.19 2.87 12.21
N LEU A 14 30.35 2.87 11.17
CA LEU A 14 28.91 3.04 11.32
C LEU A 14 28.16 1.72 11.60
N ALA A 15 28.76 0.58 11.22
CA ALA A 15 28.22 -0.73 11.51
C ALA A 15 28.03 -0.94 13.02
N GLY A 16 26.93 -1.57 13.44
CA GLY A 16 26.61 -1.75 14.86
C GLY A 16 25.97 -0.54 15.54
N SER A 17 26.21 0.68 15.04
CA SER A 17 25.69 1.91 15.64
C SER A 17 24.45 2.46 14.92
N TYR A 18 24.36 2.24 13.61
CA TYR A 18 23.28 2.76 12.76
C TYR A 18 22.45 1.66 12.09
N SER A 19 21.24 2.02 11.66
CA SER A 19 20.44 1.14 10.81
C SER A 19 21.15 0.89 9.48
N GLY A 20 21.01 -0.31 8.91
CA GLY A 20 21.56 -0.62 7.58
C GLY A 20 21.12 0.40 6.52
N SER A 21 19.85 0.80 6.53
CA SER A 21 19.32 1.84 5.64
C SER A 21 19.99 3.21 5.81
N THR A 22 20.36 3.58 7.04
CA THR A 22 21.07 4.85 7.29
C THR A 22 22.47 4.82 6.66
N VAL A 23 23.21 3.72 6.86
CA VAL A 23 24.55 3.55 6.28
C VAL A 23 24.47 3.55 4.76
N SER A 24 23.53 2.81 4.16
CA SER A 24 23.29 2.82 2.72
C SER A 24 22.96 4.22 2.19
N ASN A 25 22.14 5.00 2.89
CA ASN A 25 21.79 6.37 2.48
C ASN A 25 23.01 7.30 2.47
N TYR A 26 23.93 7.17 3.41
CA TYR A 26 25.16 7.97 3.41
C TYR A 26 26.06 7.61 2.22
N ILE A 27 26.25 6.32 1.93
CA ILE A 27 27.05 5.88 0.77
C ILE A 27 26.40 6.33 -0.54
N ASN A 28 25.08 6.21 -0.67
CA ASN A 28 24.34 6.69 -1.84
C ASN A 28 24.44 8.21 -2.00
N SER A 29 24.45 8.97 -0.89
CA SER A 29 24.64 10.42 -0.91
C SER A 29 26.05 10.81 -1.35
N MET A 30 27.09 10.09 -0.91
CA MET A 30 28.47 10.28 -1.38
C MET A 30 28.60 9.96 -2.88
N ARG A 31 27.99 8.87 -3.34
CA ARG A 31 27.95 8.50 -4.77
C ARG A 31 27.27 9.59 -5.60
N ALA A 32 26.10 10.07 -5.16
CA ALA A 32 25.38 11.15 -5.83
C ALA A 32 26.21 12.44 -5.89
N TRP A 33 26.90 12.80 -4.80
CA TRP A 33 27.77 13.97 -4.77
C TRP A 33 28.92 13.86 -5.78
N HIS A 34 29.56 12.69 -5.88
CA HIS A 34 30.58 12.41 -6.90
C HIS A 34 30.02 12.58 -8.32
N THR A 35 28.85 12.01 -8.60
CA THR A 35 28.20 12.10 -9.91
C THR A 35 27.89 13.56 -10.30
N VAL A 36 27.34 14.35 -9.38
CA VAL A 36 27.00 15.77 -9.63
C VAL A 36 28.24 16.61 -9.95
N HIS A 37 29.39 16.29 -9.34
CA HIS A 37 30.63 17.03 -9.54
C HIS A 37 31.52 16.44 -10.65
N GLY A 38 31.02 15.45 -11.40
CA GLY A 38 31.78 14.79 -12.47
C GLY A 38 33.02 14.05 -11.97
N LEU A 39 33.05 13.69 -10.68
CA LEU A 39 34.16 12.95 -10.08
C LEU A 39 33.95 11.46 -10.29
N GLU A 40 35.00 10.76 -10.71
CA GLU A 40 34.97 9.32 -10.88
C GLU A 40 34.60 8.62 -9.56
N TRP A 41 33.65 7.69 -9.64
CA TRP A 41 33.32 6.76 -8.55
C TRP A 41 34.12 5.47 -8.75
N ALA A 42 35.36 5.46 -8.28
CA ALA A 42 36.32 4.37 -8.51
C ALA A 42 36.15 3.16 -7.54
N LEU A 43 35.01 3.04 -6.86
CA LEU A 43 34.75 1.95 -5.93
C LEU A 43 34.16 0.73 -6.63
N ASN A 44 34.47 -0.45 -6.11
CA ASN A 44 33.83 -1.68 -6.55
C ASN A 44 32.43 -1.80 -5.93
N ASP A 45 31.40 -1.69 -6.76
CA ASP A 45 30.00 -1.78 -6.34
C ASP A 45 29.71 -3.11 -5.59
N ASN A 46 30.30 -4.24 -6.00
CA ASN A 46 30.12 -5.53 -5.31
C ASN A 46 30.72 -5.54 -3.90
N GLU A 47 31.88 -4.91 -3.71
CA GLU A 47 32.53 -4.83 -2.41
C GLU A 47 31.73 -3.94 -1.46
N THR A 48 31.27 -2.78 -1.96
CA THR A 48 30.42 -1.88 -1.17
C THR A 48 29.09 -2.51 -0.81
N ASP A 49 28.44 -3.24 -1.71
CA ASP A 49 27.21 -4.00 -1.42
C ASP A 49 27.42 -5.08 -0.35
N THR A 50 28.57 -5.76 -0.40
CA THR A 50 28.92 -6.77 0.60
C THR A 50 29.09 -6.14 1.98
N LEU A 51 29.78 -4.99 2.06
CA LEU A 51 29.96 -4.24 3.30
C LEU A 51 28.63 -3.69 3.83
N LEU A 52 27.76 -3.18 2.96
CA LEU A 52 26.42 -2.72 3.34
C LEU A 52 25.54 -3.85 3.88
N LYS A 53 25.64 -5.05 3.31
CA LYS A 53 24.96 -6.25 3.85
C LYS A 53 25.48 -6.61 5.24
N VAL A 54 26.79 -6.60 5.44
CA VAL A 54 27.40 -6.84 6.76
C VAL A 54 26.95 -5.77 7.76
N ALA A 55 27.02 -4.49 7.42
CA ALA A 55 26.55 -3.40 8.27
C ALA A 55 25.06 -3.53 8.63
N SER A 56 24.22 -3.95 7.67
CA SER A 56 22.80 -4.21 7.89
C SER A 56 22.54 -5.40 8.81
N SER A 57 23.38 -6.44 8.74
CA SER A 57 23.30 -7.59 9.64
C SER A 57 23.71 -7.24 11.07
N LEU A 58 24.68 -6.34 11.22
CA LEU A 58 25.17 -5.82 12.49
C LEU A 58 24.30 -4.69 13.06
N ALA A 59 23.29 -4.22 12.32
CA ALA A 59 22.44 -3.11 12.76
C ALA A 59 21.83 -3.38 14.15
N PRO A 60 21.81 -2.38 15.05
CA PRO A 60 21.38 -2.59 16.42
C PRO A 60 19.91 -3.01 16.45
N PRO A 61 19.49 -3.94 17.33
CA PRO A 61 18.10 -4.41 17.41
C PRO A 61 17.10 -3.26 17.55
N GLN A 62 17.47 -2.23 18.31
CA GLN A 62 16.68 -1.01 18.53
C GLN A 62 16.37 -0.23 17.24
N SER A 63 17.17 -0.42 16.17
CA SER A 63 16.92 0.21 14.87
C SER A 63 15.80 -0.48 14.07
N LYS A 64 15.42 -1.71 14.43
CA LYS A 64 14.36 -2.47 13.78
C LYS A 64 13.08 -2.30 14.59
N ARG A 65 12.03 -1.76 13.94
CA ARG A 65 10.69 -1.76 14.54
C ARG A 65 10.15 -3.21 14.54
N PRO A 66 9.47 -3.65 15.60
CA PRO A 66 8.82 -4.95 15.60
C PRO A 66 7.81 -5.03 14.44
N PRO A 67 7.63 -6.21 13.84
CA PRO A 67 6.56 -6.44 12.87
C PRO A 67 5.21 -6.00 13.44
N ARG A 68 4.40 -5.33 12.64
CA ARG A 68 3.03 -4.97 13.03
C ARG A 68 2.13 -6.18 12.88
N GLU A 69 1.21 -6.36 13.82
CA GLU A 69 0.20 -7.41 13.71
C GLU A 69 -0.69 -7.16 12.49
N PRO A 70 -1.02 -8.21 11.72
CA PRO A 70 -1.93 -8.08 10.58
C PRO A 70 -3.36 -7.84 11.06
N TYR A 71 -4.17 -7.20 10.21
CA TYR A 71 -5.61 -7.14 10.45
C TYR A 71 -6.20 -8.56 10.37
N THR A 72 -6.95 -8.94 11.40
CA THR A 72 -7.58 -10.26 11.48
C THR A 72 -9.09 -10.18 11.22
N ILE A 73 -9.67 -11.30 10.80
CA ILE A 73 -11.13 -11.44 10.63
C ILE A 73 -11.87 -11.11 11.93
N ASN A 74 -11.35 -11.52 13.08
CA ASN A 74 -11.96 -11.23 14.38
C ASN A 74 -12.04 -9.73 14.67
N MET A 75 -11.01 -8.96 14.30
CA MET A 75 -11.03 -7.50 14.41
C MET A 75 -12.13 -6.89 13.53
N LEU A 76 -12.26 -7.38 12.29
CA LEU A 76 -13.31 -6.94 11.35
C LEU A 76 -14.72 -7.27 11.89
N VAL A 77 -14.93 -8.47 12.45
CA VAL A 77 -16.20 -8.85 13.08
C VAL A 77 -16.52 -7.93 14.26
N SER A 78 -15.53 -7.62 15.09
CA SER A 78 -15.70 -6.69 16.21
C SER A 78 -16.10 -5.31 15.72
N ILE A 79 -15.43 -4.77 14.69
CA ILE A 79 -15.80 -3.48 14.08
C ILE A 79 -17.23 -3.53 13.54
N ARG A 80 -17.58 -4.60 12.81
CA ARG A 80 -18.91 -4.80 12.23
C ARG A 80 -20.02 -4.78 13.29
N SER A 81 -19.77 -5.33 14.48
CA SER A 81 -20.75 -5.35 15.58
C SER A 81 -21.10 -3.96 16.12
N HIS A 82 -20.23 -2.97 15.91
CA HIS A 82 -20.44 -1.58 16.31
C HIS A 82 -21.01 -0.69 15.18
N LEU A 83 -21.15 -1.22 13.96
CA LEU A 83 -21.67 -0.49 12.81
C LEU A 83 -23.14 -0.83 12.56
N ASP A 84 -23.97 0.20 12.54
CA ASP A 84 -25.37 0.11 12.08
C ASP A 84 -25.44 0.36 10.56
N LEU A 85 -25.71 -0.69 9.78
CA LEU A 85 -25.74 -0.67 8.32
C LEU A 85 -26.97 0.01 7.71
N THR A 86 -27.90 0.48 8.54
CA THR A 86 -29.01 1.33 8.08
C THR A 86 -28.56 2.78 7.89
N PHE A 87 -27.48 3.20 8.55
CA PHE A 87 -26.91 4.53 8.39
C PHE A 87 -26.00 4.61 7.15
N PRO A 88 -26.20 5.61 6.27
CA PRO A 88 -25.44 5.75 5.03
C PRO A 88 -23.91 5.72 5.19
N LEU A 89 -23.41 6.43 6.21
CA LEU A 89 -21.98 6.50 6.50
C LEU A 89 -21.41 5.15 6.95
N HIS A 90 -22.10 4.45 7.85
CA HIS A 90 -21.66 3.16 8.37
C HIS A 90 -21.69 2.09 7.27
N ALA A 91 -22.71 2.11 6.41
CA ALA A 91 -22.79 1.23 5.25
C ALA A 91 -21.62 1.45 4.28
N ALA A 92 -21.28 2.71 3.97
CA ALA A 92 -20.15 3.06 3.12
C ALA A 92 -18.80 2.66 3.74
N VAL A 93 -18.59 2.94 5.04
CA VAL A 93 -17.36 2.57 5.77
C VAL A 93 -17.20 1.06 5.79
N PHE A 94 -18.28 0.31 6.04
CA PHE A 94 -18.22 -1.14 6.08
C PHE A 94 -17.91 -1.74 4.69
N ALA A 95 -18.57 -1.26 3.63
CA ALA A 95 -18.28 -1.68 2.26
C ALA A 95 -16.84 -1.36 1.83
N CYS A 96 -16.32 -0.19 2.22
CA CYS A 96 -14.93 0.18 1.97
C CYS A 96 -13.96 -0.75 2.71
N LEU A 97 -14.25 -1.06 3.98
CA LEU A 97 -13.41 -1.89 4.83
C LEU A 97 -13.30 -3.33 4.29
N THR A 98 -14.44 -3.95 3.96
CA THR A 98 -14.46 -5.31 3.41
C THR A 98 -13.81 -5.35 2.03
N THR A 99 -14.04 -4.35 1.17
CA THR A 99 -13.40 -4.26 -0.15
C THR A 99 -11.89 -4.10 -0.02
N ALA A 100 -11.41 -3.20 0.83
CA ALA A 100 -9.97 -3.00 1.06
C ALA A 100 -9.29 -4.27 1.59
N PHE A 101 -9.95 -4.97 2.51
CA PHE A 101 -9.41 -6.19 3.11
C PHE A 101 -9.31 -7.33 2.10
N TYR A 102 -10.41 -7.67 1.41
CA TYR A 102 -10.44 -8.84 0.51
C TYR A 102 -9.79 -8.59 -0.85
N ALA A 103 -9.82 -7.35 -1.35
CA ALA A 103 -9.14 -7.01 -2.60
C ALA A 103 -7.69 -6.52 -2.39
N THR A 104 -7.20 -6.52 -1.14
CA THR A 104 -5.87 -6.00 -0.77
C THR A 104 -5.62 -4.57 -1.27
N ALA A 105 -6.67 -3.75 -1.26
CA ALA A 105 -6.63 -2.38 -1.76
C ALA A 105 -6.13 -1.41 -0.69
N HIS A 106 -5.47 -0.35 -1.09
CA HIS A 106 -5.21 0.74 -0.16
C HIS A 106 -6.48 1.55 0.06
N VAL A 107 -6.76 1.94 1.31
CA VAL A 107 -7.95 2.75 1.64
C VAL A 107 -7.99 4.06 0.84
N GLY A 108 -6.83 4.67 0.58
CA GLY A 108 -6.73 5.87 -0.25
C GLY A 108 -7.02 5.67 -1.75
N GLU A 109 -7.13 4.43 -2.23
CA GLU A 109 -7.57 4.12 -3.59
C GLU A 109 -9.11 4.06 -3.69
N LEU A 110 -9.77 3.72 -2.59
CA LEU A 110 -11.24 3.57 -2.51
C LEU A 110 -11.95 4.80 -1.94
N THR A 111 -11.22 5.67 -1.26
CA THR A 111 -11.76 6.84 -0.56
C THR A 111 -11.17 8.14 -1.10
N ILE A 112 -11.88 9.25 -0.88
CA ILE A 112 -11.40 10.59 -1.19
C ILE A 112 -11.35 11.43 0.07
N LYS A 113 -10.48 12.45 0.10
CA LYS A 113 -10.32 13.33 1.26
C LYS A 113 -11.55 14.20 1.53
N ALA A 114 -12.24 14.64 0.47
CA ALA A 114 -13.42 15.46 0.56
C ALA A 114 -14.29 15.31 -0.69
N LEU A 115 -15.62 15.41 -0.56
CA LEU A 115 -16.58 15.37 -1.68
C LEU A 115 -16.18 16.21 -2.92
N PRO A 116 -15.80 17.50 -2.80
CA PRO A 116 -15.46 18.33 -3.96
C PRO A 116 -14.13 17.92 -4.64
N SER A 117 -13.31 17.07 -4.00
CA SER A 117 -12.07 16.58 -4.58
C SER A 117 -12.29 15.42 -5.56
N PHE A 118 -13.53 14.98 -5.76
CA PHE A 118 -13.82 13.88 -6.65
C PHE A 118 -13.49 14.22 -8.11
N ASN A 119 -12.57 13.44 -8.70
CA ASN A 119 -12.27 13.48 -10.11
C ASN A 119 -12.50 12.08 -10.72
N PRO A 120 -13.41 11.92 -11.70
CA PRO A 120 -13.71 10.63 -12.31
C PRO A 120 -12.52 9.99 -13.04
N LEU A 121 -11.50 10.75 -13.43
CA LEU A 121 -10.28 10.22 -14.07
C LEU A 121 -9.26 9.66 -13.08
N HIS A 122 -9.43 9.94 -11.78
CA HIS A 122 -8.49 9.51 -10.74
C HIS A 122 -9.14 8.65 -9.67
N HIS A 123 -10.46 8.71 -9.54
CA HIS A 123 -11.20 8.02 -8.50
C HIS A 123 -12.18 7.03 -9.10
N ILE A 124 -12.31 5.91 -8.39
CA ILE A 124 -13.24 4.84 -8.71
C ILE A 124 -14.70 5.32 -8.60
N LYS A 125 -15.50 4.89 -9.58
CA LYS A 125 -16.94 5.08 -9.65
C LYS A 125 -17.67 3.75 -9.52
N PRO A 126 -18.95 3.74 -9.10
CA PRO A 126 -19.78 2.54 -9.17
C PRO A 126 -19.85 1.92 -10.58
N SER A 127 -19.74 2.73 -11.64
CA SER A 127 -19.67 2.26 -13.04
C SER A 127 -18.41 1.44 -13.37
N ASP A 128 -17.35 1.61 -12.58
CA ASP A 128 -16.05 0.97 -12.78
C ASP A 128 -16.00 -0.41 -12.10
N VAL A 129 -17.12 -0.82 -11.47
CA VAL A 129 -17.29 -2.12 -10.82
C VAL A 129 -17.99 -3.09 -11.77
N ARG A 130 -17.39 -4.26 -11.98
CA ARG A 130 -17.91 -5.29 -12.88
C ARG A 130 -17.93 -6.63 -12.18
N THR A 131 -18.89 -7.46 -12.55
CA THR A 131 -18.89 -8.86 -12.14
C THR A 131 -18.35 -9.70 -13.28
N GLU A 132 -17.26 -10.40 -13.02
CA GLU A 132 -16.54 -11.21 -14.00
C GLU A 132 -16.46 -12.65 -13.51
N ARG A 133 -16.12 -13.58 -14.41
CA ARG A 133 -15.77 -14.94 -14.04
C ARG A 133 -14.26 -15.10 -14.11
N ASP A 134 -13.67 -15.67 -13.07
CA ASP A 134 -12.27 -16.04 -13.10
C ASP A 134 -12.04 -17.22 -14.08
N CYS A 135 -10.76 -17.60 -14.26
CA CYS A 135 -10.39 -18.73 -15.11
C CYS A 135 -10.92 -20.08 -14.63
N GLN A 136 -11.43 -20.15 -13.39
CA GLN A 136 -12.02 -21.33 -12.77
C GLN A 136 -13.56 -21.30 -12.82
N GLY A 137 -14.16 -20.26 -13.41
CA GLY A 137 -15.60 -20.07 -13.52
C GLY A 137 -16.28 -19.49 -12.28
N ASN A 138 -15.52 -19.08 -11.26
CA ASN A 138 -16.06 -18.47 -10.05
C ASN A 138 -16.42 -17.01 -10.31
N MET A 139 -17.51 -16.56 -9.68
CA MET A 139 -17.96 -15.18 -9.77
C MET A 139 -17.08 -14.28 -8.89
N VAL A 140 -16.42 -13.32 -9.52
CA VAL A 140 -15.58 -12.31 -8.87
C VAL A 140 -16.12 -10.91 -9.17
N THR A 141 -15.97 -10.00 -8.21
CA THR A 141 -16.26 -8.58 -8.42
C THR A 141 -14.95 -7.86 -8.65
N ASN A 142 -14.79 -7.28 -9.83
CA ASN A 142 -13.64 -6.52 -10.28
C ASN A 142 -13.92 -5.01 -10.15
N PHE A 143 -12.95 -4.28 -9.65
CA PHE A 143 -12.96 -2.83 -9.48
C PHE A 143 -11.79 -2.28 -10.29
N HIS A 144 -12.13 -1.54 -11.35
CA HIS A 144 -11.12 -0.85 -12.15
C HIS A 144 -10.74 0.47 -11.47
N LEU A 145 -9.51 0.55 -10.97
CA LEU A 145 -8.94 1.79 -10.44
C LEU A 145 -8.34 2.58 -11.60
N PRO A 146 -8.81 3.81 -11.88
CA PRO A 146 -8.27 4.63 -12.97
C PRO A 146 -6.80 4.99 -12.80
N ARG A 147 -6.32 5.08 -11.54
CA ARG A 147 -4.94 5.45 -11.24
C ARG A 147 -4.52 4.89 -9.88
N SER A 148 -3.32 4.32 -9.83
CA SER A 148 -2.64 4.01 -8.57
C SER A 148 -1.21 4.57 -8.57
N LYS A 149 -0.58 4.63 -7.39
CA LYS A 149 0.80 5.14 -7.27
C LYS A 149 1.80 4.35 -8.11
N LEU A 150 1.57 3.04 -8.27
CA LEU A 150 2.45 2.12 -9.00
C LEU A 150 2.00 1.83 -10.43
N ALA A 151 0.73 2.10 -10.74
CA ALA A 151 0.14 1.92 -12.07
C ALA A 151 -0.62 3.20 -12.47
N PRO A 152 0.05 4.15 -13.14
CA PRO A 152 -0.57 5.40 -13.55
C PRO A 152 -1.65 5.22 -14.62
N GLU A 153 -1.58 4.12 -15.39
CA GLU A 153 -2.55 3.74 -16.44
C GLU A 153 -3.76 2.95 -15.91
N GLY A 154 -3.84 2.79 -14.59
CA GLY A 154 -4.92 2.06 -13.92
C GLY A 154 -4.52 0.65 -13.47
N LYS A 155 -5.35 0.09 -12.58
CA LYS A 155 -5.12 -1.21 -11.95
C LYS A 155 -6.47 -1.84 -11.61
N ASP A 156 -6.60 -3.13 -11.87
CA ASP A 156 -7.74 -3.90 -11.41
C ASP A 156 -7.46 -4.52 -10.04
N ILE A 157 -8.44 -4.41 -9.15
CA ILE A 157 -8.48 -5.15 -7.89
C ILE A 157 -9.78 -5.96 -7.88
N ASN A 158 -9.76 -7.13 -7.27
CA ASN A 158 -10.94 -7.97 -7.22
C ASN A 158 -11.09 -8.66 -5.88
N TRP A 159 -12.33 -9.02 -5.56
CA TRP A 159 -12.62 -9.94 -4.47
C TRP A 159 -13.65 -10.96 -4.94
N ALA A 160 -13.60 -12.15 -4.34
CA ALA A 160 -14.60 -13.20 -4.50
C ALA A 160 -15.62 -13.11 -3.37
N LYS A 161 -16.86 -13.56 -3.66
CA LYS A 161 -17.91 -13.64 -2.65
C LYS A 161 -17.45 -14.48 -1.46
N GLN A 162 -17.69 -13.99 -0.25
CA GLN A 162 -17.38 -14.71 0.98
C GLN A 162 -18.67 -15.18 1.66
N ASN A 163 -18.53 -16.04 2.66
CA ASN A 163 -19.65 -16.46 3.49
C ASN A 163 -19.60 -15.79 4.86
N GLY A 164 -20.74 -15.33 5.37
CA GLY A 164 -20.89 -14.81 6.72
C GLY A 164 -20.96 -13.28 6.82
N PRO A 165 -20.85 -12.72 8.03
CA PRO A 165 -21.17 -11.32 8.31
C PRO A 165 -20.20 -10.29 7.71
N LEU A 166 -19.11 -10.77 7.12
CA LEU A 166 -18.06 -9.98 6.46
C LEU A 166 -18.06 -10.19 4.95
N ASP A 167 -19.14 -10.70 4.35
CA ASP A 167 -19.21 -10.85 2.89
C ASP A 167 -19.09 -9.48 2.21
N PRO A 168 -18.01 -9.22 1.44
CA PRO A 168 -17.84 -7.96 0.75
C PRO A 168 -18.96 -7.71 -0.27
N HIS A 169 -19.57 -8.76 -0.81
CA HIS A 169 -20.67 -8.64 -1.76
C HIS A 169 -21.94 -8.08 -1.11
N GLU A 170 -22.37 -8.67 0.02
CA GLU A 170 -23.51 -8.17 0.78
C GLU A 170 -23.26 -6.76 1.33
N ALA A 171 -22.06 -6.50 1.84
CA ALA A 171 -21.68 -5.17 2.34
C ALA A 171 -21.79 -4.10 1.25
N PHE A 172 -21.26 -4.39 0.07
CA PHE A 172 -21.29 -3.48 -1.08
C PHE A 172 -22.72 -3.25 -1.59
N ASN A 173 -23.51 -4.31 -1.74
CA ASN A 173 -24.91 -4.21 -2.17
C ASN A 173 -25.76 -3.40 -1.18
N ASN A 174 -25.52 -3.59 0.13
CA ASN A 174 -26.19 -2.80 1.16
C ASN A 174 -25.85 -1.31 1.04
N HIS A 175 -24.57 -0.98 0.85
CA HIS A 175 -24.14 0.41 0.62
C HIS A 175 -24.82 1.03 -0.60
N LEU A 176 -24.87 0.32 -1.73
CA LEU A 176 -25.56 0.80 -2.93
C LEU A 176 -27.06 1.02 -2.69
N LYS A 177 -27.71 0.14 -1.91
CA LYS A 177 -29.13 0.26 -1.59
C LYS A 177 -29.42 1.45 -0.67
N VAL A 178 -28.61 1.65 0.37
CA VAL A 178 -28.84 2.71 1.38
C VAL A 178 -28.47 4.09 0.82
N ASN A 179 -27.35 4.21 0.11
CA ASN A 179 -26.83 5.52 -0.33
C ASN A 179 -27.29 5.89 -1.73
N SER A 180 -27.70 4.90 -2.54
CA SER A 180 -28.07 5.10 -3.94
C SER A 180 -27.12 6.05 -4.69
N PRO A 181 -25.79 5.82 -4.65
CA PRO A 181 -24.83 6.74 -5.25
C PRO A 181 -25.06 6.81 -6.75
N ARG A 182 -24.94 8.01 -7.32
CA ARG A 182 -25.01 8.16 -8.78
C ARG A 182 -23.86 7.38 -9.40
N GLN A 183 -24.09 6.78 -10.56
CA GLN A 183 -23.07 5.97 -11.27
C GLN A 183 -21.76 6.71 -11.55
N TRP A 184 -21.79 8.05 -11.52
CA TRP A 184 -20.65 8.94 -11.76
C TRP A 184 -20.10 9.62 -10.50
N THR A 185 -20.50 9.16 -9.30
CA THR A 185 -20.01 9.68 -8.00
C THR A 185 -19.04 8.71 -7.34
N THR A 186 -18.46 9.09 -6.21
CA THR A 186 -17.42 8.30 -5.53
C THR A 186 -17.95 6.99 -4.97
N PHE A 187 -17.10 5.97 -5.02
CA PHE A 187 -17.36 4.60 -4.57
C PHE A 187 -17.76 4.41 -3.09
N CYS A 188 -17.30 5.25 -2.16
CA CYS A 188 -17.48 5.03 -0.71
C CYS A 188 -17.86 6.31 0.05
N LEU A 189 -18.75 7.13 -0.50
CA LEU A 189 -19.30 8.28 0.22
C LEU A 189 -20.80 8.10 0.52
N PRO A 190 -21.27 8.62 1.68
CA PRO A 190 -22.68 8.80 1.95
C PRO A 190 -23.34 9.81 1.00
#